data_AF-A0A3L7GQA4-F1
#
_entry.id   AF-A0A3L7GQA4-F1
#
_cell.length_a   1.000
_cell.length_b   1.000
_cell.length_c   1.000
_cell.angle_alpha   90.00
_cell.angle_beta   90.00
_cell.angle_gamma   90.00
#
_symmetry.space_group_name_H-M   'P 1'
#
loop_
_entity.id
_entity.type
_entity.pdbx_description
1 polymer ?
#
loop_
_entity_poly.entity_id
_entity_poly.type
_entity_poly.pdbx_seq_one_letter_code
_entity_poly.pdbx_strand_id
1 'polypeptide(L)'
;MRRASRDYGKYLRGSEEMGGCPGAPHEGPLHPAPSAPTAPPSPAASRSTFLGLLGLGLGQVVCSVALFLYFRAQMDPNRISEDSTHCIYRILRLHENTGLQDSTMESDDTDALPDACRRMKQAFHWAVQRELQHIVGPQRFTGVPAMMEGSWSELAQGVKSEVQPFAHLTINAANIPSGSHKVSLSSWYHDRGWAKISNMTLSNGKLRVNQDGFYYLYANICFRHHETSGALATEYLQLMVYVVKTSIKIPSSHNLMKGGSTKYWAGNSEFHFYSINVGGFFKLRAGEEISVQVSNPSLLDPDQDATYFGAFKVQDID
;
A
#
# COMPACT_ATOMS: atom_id res chain seq x y z
N MET A 1 -2.89 2.10 -20.85
CA MET A 1 -3.20 0.77 -21.39
C MET A 1 -2.46 0.54 -22.69
N ARG A 2 -1.38 -0.26 -22.66
CA ARG A 2 -0.90 -1.06 -23.81
C ARG A 2 -0.35 -2.35 -23.21
N ARG A 3 -1.05 -3.47 -23.44
CA ARG A 3 -0.59 -4.83 -23.13
C ARG A 3 0.44 -5.21 -24.18
N ALA A 4 1.61 -5.66 -23.75
CA ALA A 4 2.55 -6.36 -24.61
C ALA A 4 2.64 -7.82 -24.14
N SER A 5 2.36 -8.70 -25.08
CA SER A 5 2.34 -10.15 -25.00
C SER A 5 3.71 -10.71 -24.63
N ARG A 6 3.74 -11.72 -23.75
CA ARG A 6 4.93 -12.55 -23.48
C ARG A 6 4.93 -13.71 -24.46
N ASP A 7 5.91 -13.73 -25.36
CA ASP A 7 6.20 -14.87 -26.22
C ASP A 7 7.32 -15.72 -25.60
N TYR A 8 7.01 -16.97 -25.28
CA TYR A 8 7.95 -17.99 -24.82
C TYR A 8 8.30 -18.86 -26.03
N GLY A 9 9.48 -18.68 -26.60
CA GLY A 9 9.87 -19.46 -27.77
C GLY A 9 11.26 -19.18 -28.32
N LYS A 10 12.31 -19.30 -27.50
CA LYS A 10 13.69 -19.43 -28.00
C LYS A 10 14.57 -20.22 -27.05
N TYR A 11 14.42 -21.54 -27.07
CA TYR A 11 15.53 -22.47 -26.86
C TYR A 11 15.23 -23.65 -27.75
N LEU A 12 15.90 -23.75 -28.89
CA LEU A 12 16.31 -25.02 -29.50
C LEU A 12 17.21 -24.74 -30.73
N ARG A 13 18.45 -25.20 -30.58
CA ARG A 13 19.37 -25.75 -31.60
C ARG A 13 20.24 -24.82 -32.47
N GLY A 14 21.54 -25.11 -32.41
CA GLY A 14 22.56 -24.74 -33.39
C GLY A 14 23.93 -25.31 -32.99
N SER A 15 24.23 -26.55 -33.41
CA SER A 15 25.58 -27.09 -33.48
C SER A 15 25.71 -27.82 -34.82
N GLU A 16 26.65 -27.40 -35.66
CA GLU A 16 27.10 -28.12 -36.84
C GLU A 16 28.63 -27.98 -37.03
N GLU A 17 29.15 -28.94 -37.80
CA GLU A 17 30.52 -29.18 -38.31
C GLU A 17 31.45 -30.05 -37.44
N MET A 18 32.17 -31.08 -37.94
CA MET A 18 32.34 -31.68 -39.28
C MET A 18 33.06 -33.05 -39.15
N GLY A 19 32.89 -33.99 -40.09
CA GLY A 19 33.96 -34.92 -40.50
C GLY A 19 33.63 -36.42 -40.70
N GLY A 20 33.71 -36.91 -41.96
CA GLY A 20 34.34 -38.19 -42.33
C GLY A 20 33.48 -39.41 -42.73
N CYS A 21 33.42 -39.74 -44.02
CA CYS A 21 32.89 -40.96 -44.68
C CYS A 21 33.79 -42.23 -44.50
N PRO A 22 33.59 -43.41 -45.18
CA PRO A 22 32.47 -43.95 -46.01
C PRO A 22 32.09 -45.43 -45.73
N GLY A 23 30.99 -45.91 -46.35
CA GLY A 23 30.75 -47.35 -46.59
C GLY A 23 29.35 -47.66 -47.17
N ALA A 24 29.29 -48.19 -48.39
CA ALA A 24 28.10 -48.75 -49.07
C ALA A 24 28.25 -50.31 -49.17
N PRO A 25 27.38 -51.12 -49.83
CA PRO A 25 26.07 -50.89 -50.48
C PRO A 25 25.00 -52.02 -50.25
N HIS A 26 23.86 -51.90 -50.96
CA HIS A 26 22.97 -52.95 -51.55
C HIS A 26 21.53 -53.22 -51.05
N GLU A 27 20.68 -53.45 -52.07
CA GLU A 27 19.22 -53.52 -52.25
C GLU A 27 18.41 -54.65 -51.58
N GLY A 28 17.08 -54.45 -51.44
CA GLY A 28 16.05 -55.51 -51.37
C GLY A 28 14.64 -55.03 -50.93
N PRO A 29 13.51 -55.66 -51.34
CA PRO A 29 12.30 -54.92 -51.77
C PRO A 29 10.97 -55.10 -50.98
N LEU A 30 10.09 -54.09 -51.14
CA LEU A 30 8.60 -54.00 -51.15
C LEU A 30 7.69 -54.93 -50.30
N HIS A 31 6.87 -54.31 -49.43
CA HIS A 31 5.47 -54.70 -49.15
C HIS A 31 4.60 -53.44 -48.83
N PRO A 32 3.35 -53.33 -49.34
CA PRO A 32 2.47 -52.20 -49.02
C PRO A 32 1.69 -52.41 -47.71
N ALA A 33 1.60 -51.38 -46.87
CA ALA A 33 0.81 -51.37 -45.63
C ALA A 33 -0.60 -50.75 -45.85
N PRO A 34 -1.63 -51.17 -45.10
CA PRO A 34 -3.03 -50.82 -45.36
C PRO A 34 -3.43 -49.44 -44.81
N SER A 35 -4.40 -48.80 -45.46
CA SER A 35 -4.95 -47.47 -45.16
C SER A 35 -5.66 -47.38 -43.80
N ALA A 36 -5.40 -46.30 -43.06
CA ALA A 36 -6.01 -45.96 -41.77
C ALA A 36 -7.46 -45.44 -41.88
N PRO A 37 -8.31 -45.60 -40.85
CA PRO A 37 -9.71 -45.17 -40.87
C PRO A 37 -9.88 -43.65 -40.67
N THR A 38 -10.83 -43.09 -41.42
CA THR A 38 -11.23 -41.67 -41.43
C THR A 38 -11.78 -41.19 -40.08
N ALA A 39 -11.29 -40.04 -39.61
CA ALA A 39 -11.81 -39.33 -38.45
C ALA A 39 -13.19 -38.69 -38.73
N PRO A 40 -14.09 -38.56 -37.74
CA PRO A 40 -15.39 -37.92 -37.93
C PRO A 40 -15.27 -36.39 -38.04
N PRO A 41 -16.18 -35.72 -38.78
CA PRO A 41 -16.11 -34.27 -38.97
C PRO A 41 -16.53 -33.48 -37.72
N SER A 42 -15.84 -32.36 -37.49
CA SER A 42 -16.17 -31.35 -36.48
C SER A 42 -17.55 -30.70 -36.74
N PRO A 43 -18.33 -30.36 -35.69
CA PRO A 43 -19.66 -29.78 -35.89
C PRO A 43 -19.58 -28.38 -36.49
N ALA A 44 -20.22 -28.20 -37.64
CA ALA A 44 -20.41 -26.89 -38.25
C ALA A 44 -21.37 -26.06 -37.38
N ALA A 45 -20.87 -25.02 -36.71
CA ALA A 45 -21.73 -24.04 -36.07
C ALA A 45 -22.69 -23.45 -37.11
N SER A 46 -24.00 -23.57 -36.87
CA SER A 46 -25.00 -23.10 -37.83
C SER A 46 -24.87 -21.59 -38.02
N ARG A 47 -25.03 -21.09 -39.25
CA ARG A 47 -24.97 -19.65 -39.57
C ARG A 47 -25.82 -18.78 -38.61
N SER A 48 -26.91 -19.34 -38.08
CA SER A 48 -27.77 -18.72 -37.07
C SER A 48 -27.05 -18.40 -35.76
N THR A 49 -26.21 -19.31 -35.25
CA THR A 49 -25.43 -19.09 -34.03
C THR A 49 -24.37 -18.00 -34.19
N PHE A 50 -23.74 -17.93 -35.37
CA PHE A 50 -22.75 -16.89 -35.68
C PHE A 50 -23.39 -15.50 -35.77
N LEU A 51 -24.57 -15.39 -36.41
CA LEU A 51 -25.34 -14.14 -36.42
C LEU A 51 -25.78 -13.71 -35.01
N GLY A 52 -26.19 -14.65 -34.17
CA GLY A 52 -26.55 -14.37 -32.77
C GLY A 52 -25.39 -13.78 -31.97
N LEU A 53 -24.19 -14.35 -32.09
CA LEU A 53 -22.98 -13.84 -31.42
C LEU A 53 -22.55 -12.47 -31.94
N LEU A 54 -22.68 -12.22 -33.26
CA LEU A 54 -22.46 -10.91 -33.86
C LEU A 54 -23.43 -9.86 -33.31
N GLY A 55 -24.71 -10.20 -33.20
CA GLY A 55 -25.73 -9.32 -32.61
C GLY A 55 -25.44 -8.97 -31.15
N LEU A 56 -25.06 -9.96 -30.35
CA LEU A 56 -24.67 -9.74 -28.94
C LEU A 56 -23.41 -8.88 -28.83
N GLY A 57 -22.40 -9.12 -29.68
CA GLY A 57 -21.18 -8.31 -29.73
C GLY A 57 -21.46 -6.85 -30.09
N LEU A 58 -22.29 -6.61 -31.11
CA LEU A 58 -22.69 -5.25 -31.51
C LEU A 58 -23.50 -4.56 -30.40
N GLY A 59 -24.42 -5.28 -29.76
CA GLY A 59 -25.19 -4.75 -28.62
C GLY A 59 -24.29 -4.34 -27.44
N GLN A 60 -23.30 -5.18 -27.10
CA GLN A 60 -22.32 -4.88 -26.04
C GLN A 60 -21.53 -3.60 -26.34
N VAL A 61 -21.09 -3.42 -27.59
CA VAL A 61 -20.34 -2.23 -28.01
C VAL A 61 -21.22 -0.98 -27.92
N VAL A 62 -22.45 -1.04 -28.42
CA VAL A 62 -23.40 0.08 -28.35
C VAL A 62 -23.71 0.46 -26.90
N CYS A 63 -24.01 -0.51 -26.04
CA CYS A 63 -24.24 -0.26 -24.62
C CYS A 63 -23.01 0.34 -23.92
N SER A 64 -21.81 -0.15 -24.24
CA SER A 64 -20.56 0.36 -23.64
C SER A 64 -20.28 1.80 -24.08
N VAL A 65 -20.50 2.12 -25.35
CA VAL A 65 -20.35 3.50 -25.87
C VAL A 65 -21.41 4.42 -25.27
N ALA A 66 -22.67 3.99 -25.17
CA ALA A 66 -23.74 4.77 -24.56
C ALA A 66 -23.44 5.07 -23.07
N LEU A 67 -23.00 4.06 -22.31
CA LEU A 67 -22.57 4.23 -20.91
C LEU A 67 -21.36 5.16 -20.82
N PHE A 68 -20.38 5.02 -21.70
CA PHE A 68 -19.21 5.90 -21.73
C PHE A 68 -19.60 7.35 -22.01
N LEU A 69 -20.48 7.59 -22.98
CA LEU A 69 -20.98 8.94 -23.30
C LEU A 69 -21.85 9.50 -22.17
N TYR A 70 -22.67 8.67 -21.53
CA TYR A 70 -23.44 9.03 -20.34
C TYR A 70 -22.52 9.44 -19.18
N PHE A 71 -21.50 8.63 -18.88
CA PHE A 71 -20.52 8.95 -17.85
C PHE A 71 -19.66 10.15 -18.23
N ARG A 72 -19.32 10.35 -19.50
CA ARG A 72 -18.64 11.57 -19.98
C ARG A 72 -19.51 12.81 -19.84
N ALA A 73 -20.81 12.72 -20.08
CA ALA A 73 -21.75 13.82 -19.91
C ALA A 73 -22.03 14.12 -18.41
N GLN A 74 -22.07 13.09 -17.57
CA GLN A 74 -22.15 13.26 -16.11
C GLN A 74 -20.85 13.80 -15.51
N MET A 75 -19.70 13.29 -15.97
CA MET A 75 -18.35 13.69 -15.55
C MET A 75 -17.72 14.69 -16.51
N ASP A 76 -18.51 15.59 -17.09
CA ASP A 76 -17.96 16.68 -17.90
C ASP A 76 -17.01 17.51 -17.01
N PRO A 77 -15.69 17.52 -17.27
CA PRO A 77 -14.76 18.29 -16.47
C PRO A 77 -15.04 19.79 -16.54
N ASN A 78 -15.81 20.26 -17.54
CA ASN A 78 -16.26 21.65 -17.65
C ASN A 78 -17.50 21.96 -16.79
N ARG A 79 -18.13 20.95 -16.16
CA ARG A 79 -19.25 21.14 -15.21
C ARG A 79 -18.77 21.44 -13.79
N ILE A 80 -17.50 21.14 -13.49
CA ILE A 80 -16.80 21.73 -12.36
C ILE A 80 -16.32 23.09 -12.86
N SER A 81 -17.16 24.12 -12.67
CA SER A 81 -16.73 25.51 -12.88
C SER A 81 -15.41 25.71 -12.16
N GLU A 82 -14.48 26.46 -12.75
CA GLU A 82 -13.19 26.85 -12.16
C GLU A 82 -13.38 27.39 -10.72
N ASP A 83 -14.53 28.03 -10.46
CA ASP A 83 -15.02 28.49 -9.15
C ASP A 83 -15.21 27.37 -8.11
N SER A 84 -15.65 26.18 -8.53
CA SER A 84 -15.94 25.03 -7.64
C SER A 84 -14.65 24.42 -7.09
N THR A 85 -13.61 24.31 -7.91
CA THR A 85 -12.26 23.91 -7.49
C THR A 85 -11.62 24.92 -6.56
N HIS A 86 -11.77 26.21 -6.86
CA HIS A 86 -11.28 27.29 -6.01
C HIS A 86 -11.94 27.27 -4.62
N CYS A 87 -13.24 26.96 -4.59
CA CYS A 87 -14.01 26.76 -3.37
C CYS A 87 -13.52 25.60 -2.51
N ILE A 88 -13.32 24.42 -3.12
CA ILE A 88 -12.82 23.24 -2.40
C ILE A 88 -11.43 23.51 -1.82
N TYR A 89 -10.54 24.11 -2.60
CA TYR A 89 -9.18 24.42 -2.14
C TYR A 89 -9.19 25.41 -0.97
N ARG A 90 -10.03 26.46 -1.02
CA ARG A 90 -10.17 27.45 0.06
C ARG A 90 -10.75 26.84 1.34
N ILE A 91 -11.75 25.95 1.22
CA ILE A 91 -12.36 25.24 2.35
C ILE A 91 -11.35 24.32 3.03
N LEU A 92 -10.55 23.57 2.27
CA LEU A 92 -9.52 22.68 2.81
C LEU A 92 -8.42 23.47 3.53
N ARG A 93 -8.00 24.61 2.96
CA ARG A 93 -6.96 25.47 3.55
C ARG A 93 -7.41 26.15 4.86
N LEU A 94 -8.70 26.53 4.95
CA LEU A 94 -9.28 27.05 6.20
C LEU A 94 -9.27 25.99 7.32
N HIS A 95 -9.58 24.74 6.98
CA HIS A 95 -9.57 23.62 7.94
C HIS A 95 -8.16 23.35 8.48
N GLU A 96 -7.13 23.43 7.62
CA GLU A 96 -5.72 23.28 8.02
C GLU A 96 -5.29 24.32 9.06
N ASN A 97 -5.74 25.58 8.90
CA ASN A 97 -5.44 26.65 9.85
C ASN A 97 -6.25 26.57 11.16
N THR A 98 -7.36 25.82 11.21
CA THR A 98 -8.15 25.67 12.46
C THR A 98 -7.62 24.55 13.37
N GLY A 99 -6.70 23.71 12.88
CA GLY A 99 -6.07 22.66 13.67
C GLY A 99 -5.00 23.13 14.65
N LEU A 100 -4.72 24.44 14.72
CA LEU A 100 -3.65 25.00 15.54
C LEU A 100 -4.01 26.37 16.15
N GLN A 101 -5.15 26.47 16.84
CA GLN A 101 -5.34 27.41 17.95
C GLN A 101 -6.68 27.15 18.65
N ASP A 102 -6.60 26.57 19.85
CA ASP A 102 -7.67 26.64 20.85
C ASP A 102 -7.41 27.91 21.67
N SER A 103 -8.03 29.02 21.25
CA SER A 103 -8.23 30.18 22.12
C SER A 103 -9.28 31.10 21.50
N THR A 104 -10.34 31.32 22.25
CA THR A 104 -11.28 32.44 22.17
C THR A 104 -10.67 33.70 21.57
N MET A 105 -11.17 34.12 20.41
CA MET A 105 -11.58 35.49 20.08
C MET A 105 -12.28 35.47 18.73
N GLU A 106 -13.51 35.99 18.68
CA GLU A 106 -14.19 36.34 17.44
C GLU A 106 -13.29 37.24 16.59
N SER A 107 -12.83 36.75 15.44
CA SER A 107 -12.32 37.59 14.36
C SER A 107 -13.09 37.28 13.09
N ASP A 108 -14.08 38.14 12.86
CA ASP A 108 -14.63 38.61 11.59
C ASP A 108 -13.88 38.18 10.32
N ASP A 109 -14.15 36.96 9.84
CA ASP A 109 -13.77 36.53 8.48
C ASP A 109 -14.78 35.50 7.93
N THR A 110 -16.04 35.63 8.34
CA THR A 110 -17.13 34.72 7.91
C THR A 110 -17.89 35.23 6.67
N ASP A 111 -17.60 36.46 6.20
CA ASP A 111 -18.39 37.12 5.15
C ASP A 111 -17.76 37.16 3.74
N ALA A 112 -16.63 36.50 3.51
CA ALA A 112 -15.96 36.52 2.19
C ALA A 112 -16.07 35.21 1.38
N LEU A 113 -17.11 34.40 1.58
CA LEU A 113 -17.36 33.19 0.80
C LEU A 113 -18.61 33.35 -0.08
N PRO A 114 -18.48 33.26 -1.42
CA PRO A 114 -19.62 33.27 -2.34
C PRO A 114 -20.65 32.22 -1.93
N ASP A 115 -21.95 32.52 -2.10
CA ASP A 115 -23.06 31.65 -1.65
C ASP A 115 -22.97 30.21 -2.18
N ALA A 116 -22.42 30.03 -3.38
CA ALA A 116 -22.15 28.72 -3.97
C ALA A 116 -21.15 27.88 -3.13
N CYS A 117 -20.13 28.53 -2.59
CA CYS A 117 -19.11 27.94 -1.73
C CYS A 117 -19.68 27.52 -0.37
N ARG A 118 -20.57 28.35 0.18
CA ARG A 118 -21.25 28.08 1.45
C ARG A 118 -22.09 26.81 1.38
N ARG A 119 -22.86 26.65 0.28
CA ARG A 119 -23.65 25.43 0.02
C ARG A 119 -22.77 24.20 -0.10
N MET A 120 -21.62 24.32 -0.75
CA MET A 120 -20.65 23.22 -0.90
C MET A 120 -20.01 22.83 0.44
N LYS A 121 -19.63 23.80 1.28
CA LYS A 121 -19.15 23.56 2.66
C LYS A 121 -20.19 22.80 3.48
N GLN A 122 -21.46 23.21 3.41
CA GLN A 122 -22.55 22.55 4.12
C GLN A 122 -22.78 21.11 3.62
N ALA A 123 -22.79 20.89 2.30
CA ALA A 123 -22.95 19.55 1.72
C ALA A 123 -21.78 18.61 2.08
N PHE A 124 -20.55 19.13 2.06
CA PHE A 124 -19.37 18.37 2.47
C PHE A 124 -19.41 18.03 3.95
N HIS A 125 -19.72 19.00 4.82
CA HIS A 125 -19.84 18.76 6.26
C HIS A 125 -20.93 17.73 6.57
N TRP A 126 -22.05 17.80 5.86
CA TRP A 126 -23.13 16.82 6.00
C TRP A 126 -22.71 15.42 5.54
N ALA A 127 -21.99 15.30 4.42
CA ALA A 127 -21.48 14.02 3.92
C ALA A 127 -20.45 13.40 4.87
N VAL A 128 -19.48 14.20 5.35
CA VAL A 128 -18.49 13.77 6.35
C VAL A 128 -19.19 13.33 7.63
N GLN A 129 -20.16 14.10 8.12
CA GLN A 129 -20.87 13.76 9.35
C GLN A 129 -21.74 12.52 9.21
N ARG A 130 -22.30 12.26 8.03
CA ARG A 130 -23.05 11.04 7.72
C ARG A 130 -22.12 9.81 7.69
N GLU A 131 -20.95 9.92 7.07
CA GLU A 131 -19.96 8.84 7.10
C GLU A 131 -19.39 8.63 8.52
N LEU A 132 -19.23 9.70 9.30
CA LEU A 132 -18.82 9.62 10.70
C LEU A 132 -19.88 8.90 11.56
N GLN A 133 -21.17 9.04 11.26
CA GLN A 133 -22.25 8.26 11.90
C GLN A 133 -22.22 6.76 11.54
N HIS A 134 -21.65 6.38 10.39
CA HIS A 134 -21.44 4.98 10.03
C HIS A 134 -20.22 4.35 10.71
N ILE A 135 -19.22 5.17 11.09
CA ILE A 135 -18.03 4.75 11.85
C ILE A 135 -18.28 4.83 13.36
N VAL A 136 -19.18 5.71 13.81
CA VAL A 136 -19.63 5.87 15.19
C VAL A 136 -21.15 5.70 15.26
N GLY A 137 -21.61 4.48 14.98
CA GLY A 137 -23.00 4.12 15.27
C GLY A 137 -23.20 4.14 16.80
N PRO A 138 -24.29 4.75 17.32
CA PRO A 138 -24.61 4.62 18.73
C PRO A 138 -24.96 3.15 18.98
N GLN A 139 -24.08 2.42 19.66
CA GLN A 139 -24.51 1.24 20.36
C GLN A 139 -25.61 1.69 21.32
N ARG A 140 -26.84 1.28 20.99
CA ARG A 140 -28.03 1.46 21.80
C ARG A 140 -27.80 0.73 23.13
N PHE A 141 -27.31 1.47 24.12
CA PHE A 141 -27.57 1.13 25.51
C PHE A 141 -29.06 1.41 25.77
N THR A 142 -29.87 0.37 25.66
CA THR A 142 -31.24 0.32 26.20
C THR A 142 -31.27 -0.79 27.25
N GLY A 143 -31.48 -0.53 28.55
CA GLY A 143 -31.68 0.76 29.18
C GLY A 143 -31.82 0.69 30.69
N VAL A 144 -31.82 1.88 31.29
CA VAL A 144 -32.52 2.25 32.53
C VAL A 144 -32.96 3.71 32.34
N PRO A 145 -34.22 4.09 32.63
CA PRO A 145 -34.70 5.43 32.35
C PRO A 145 -34.33 6.44 33.45
N ALA A 146 -34.05 7.66 32.98
CA ALA A 146 -34.27 8.97 33.60
C ALA A 146 -33.66 9.25 34.99
N MET A 147 -32.68 10.17 35.03
CA MET A 147 -32.81 11.52 35.61
C MET A 147 -31.43 12.12 35.93
N MET A 148 -31.38 13.45 35.85
CA MET A 148 -30.36 14.33 36.39
C MET A 148 -29.14 14.62 35.50
N GLU A 149 -29.39 15.59 34.63
CA GLU A 149 -28.46 16.62 34.20
C GLU A 149 -27.78 17.26 35.43
N GLY A 150 -26.55 16.83 35.72
CA GLY A 150 -25.79 17.27 36.88
C GLY A 150 -24.31 16.97 36.71
N SER A 151 -23.54 18.03 36.46
CA SER A 151 -22.08 18.15 36.64
C SER A 151 -21.20 17.06 35.98
N TRP A 152 -20.89 17.28 34.70
CA TRP A 152 -19.80 16.60 33.99
C TRP A 152 -18.40 16.88 34.57
N SER A 153 -18.29 17.65 35.66
CA SER A 153 -17.02 18.07 36.26
C SER A 153 -16.50 17.15 37.38
N GLU A 154 -17.32 16.23 37.93
CA GLU A 154 -16.90 15.33 39.02
C GLU A 154 -16.58 13.89 38.58
N LEU A 155 -16.95 13.48 37.36
CA LEU A 155 -16.49 12.20 36.77
C LEU A 155 -15.09 12.30 36.13
N ALA A 156 -14.52 13.51 36.04
CA ALA A 156 -13.21 13.78 35.45
C ALA A 156 -12.03 13.52 36.42
N GLN A 157 -12.26 13.20 37.69
CA GLN A 157 -11.20 12.99 38.69
C GLN A 157 -10.93 11.52 39.06
N GLY A 158 -11.50 10.56 38.33
CA GLY A 158 -11.40 9.13 38.68
C GLY A 158 -10.96 8.18 37.58
N VAL A 159 -10.76 8.64 36.34
CA VAL A 159 -10.26 7.79 35.26
C VAL A 159 -8.85 8.25 34.94
N LYS A 160 -7.84 7.51 35.41
CA LYS A 160 -6.55 7.52 34.71
C LYS A 160 -6.89 7.16 33.27
N SER A 161 -6.90 8.15 32.37
CA SER A 161 -7.01 7.91 30.93
C SER A 161 -5.88 6.94 30.62
N GLU A 162 -6.22 5.67 30.44
CA GLU A 162 -5.23 4.65 30.15
C GLU A 162 -4.62 5.03 28.82
N VAL A 163 -3.36 5.49 28.86
CA VAL A 163 -2.75 6.10 27.69
C VAL A 163 -2.65 5.03 26.61
N GLN A 164 -3.41 5.21 25.53
CA GLN A 164 -3.48 4.27 24.42
C GLN A 164 -2.07 3.98 23.90
N PRO A 165 -1.64 2.70 23.81
CA PRO A 165 -0.32 2.36 23.33
C PRO A 165 -0.10 2.77 21.87
N PHE A 166 0.99 3.49 21.62
CA PHE A 166 1.45 3.81 20.28
C PHE A 166 2.96 4.06 20.23
N ALA A 167 3.53 3.95 19.04
CA ALA A 167 4.90 4.36 18.75
C ALA A 167 5.00 4.83 17.30
N HIS A 168 5.76 5.90 17.09
CA HIS A 168 6.31 6.31 15.81
C HIS A 168 7.82 6.44 16.00
N LEU A 169 8.59 5.66 15.26
CA LEU A 169 10.04 5.52 15.43
C LEU A 169 10.73 5.89 14.13
N THR A 170 11.67 6.83 14.19
CA THR A 170 12.41 7.32 13.03
C THR A 170 13.85 6.80 13.06
N ILE A 171 14.47 6.57 11.90
CA ILE A 171 15.78 5.95 11.82
C ILE A 171 16.85 6.79 12.55
N ASN A 172 17.78 6.13 13.26
CA ASN A 172 18.95 6.82 13.79
C ASN A 172 20.08 6.79 12.77
N ALA A 173 20.25 7.92 12.06
CA ALA A 173 21.26 8.11 11.02
C ALA A 173 22.70 7.76 11.46
N ALA A 174 23.04 7.97 12.74
CA ALA A 174 24.39 7.73 13.25
C ALA A 174 24.77 6.23 13.31
N ASN A 175 23.78 5.33 13.27
CA ASN A 175 23.98 3.90 13.49
C ASN A 175 23.31 3.04 12.40
N ILE A 176 23.26 3.54 11.16
CA ILE A 176 22.79 2.75 10.02
C ILE A 176 23.88 1.72 9.66
N PRO A 177 23.56 0.41 9.59
CA PRO A 177 24.53 -0.61 9.23
C PRO A 177 25.08 -0.38 7.82
N SER A 178 26.39 -0.55 7.66
CA SER A 178 27.04 -0.56 6.35
C SER A 178 26.84 -1.90 5.62
N GLY A 179 27.07 -1.92 4.31
CA GLY A 179 27.02 -3.12 3.48
C GLY A 179 25.69 -3.31 2.73
N SER A 180 25.60 -4.42 1.99
CA SER A 180 24.50 -4.75 1.08
C SER A 180 23.62 -5.91 1.56
N HIS A 181 24.07 -6.67 2.56
CA HIS A 181 23.34 -7.82 3.09
C HIS A 181 22.08 -7.41 3.87
N LYS A 182 21.13 -8.34 3.96
CA LYS A 182 19.92 -8.15 4.76
C LYS A 182 20.26 -8.10 6.25
N VAL A 183 19.81 -7.05 6.95
CA VAL A 183 20.07 -6.84 8.38
C VAL A 183 18.80 -6.43 9.13
N SER A 184 18.79 -6.64 10.45
CA SER A 184 17.79 -6.05 11.34
C SER A 184 18.26 -4.67 11.78
N LEU A 185 17.41 -3.66 11.63
CA LEU A 185 17.72 -2.30 12.05
C LEU A 185 17.53 -2.18 13.57
N SER A 186 18.61 -1.88 14.28
CA SER A 186 18.66 -1.90 15.75
C SER A 186 18.66 -0.51 16.40
N SER A 187 18.69 0.57 15.62
CA SER A 187 18.81 1.94 16.13
C SER A 187 17.73 2.86 15.56
N TRP A 188 16.86 3.34 16.45
CA TRP A 188 15.73 4.20 16.15
C TRP A 188 15.59 5.28 17.22
N TYR A 189 15.14 6.46 16.84
CA TYR A 189 14.71 7.49 17.78
C TYR A 189 13.27 7.24 18.24
N HIS A 190 12.96 7.70 19.45
CA HIS A 190 11.62 7.58 20.07
C HIS A 190 11.20 8.83 20.87
N ASP A 191 12.07 9.84 20.95
CA ASP A 191 12.00 10.96 21.89
C ASP A 191 12.33 12.33 21.26
N ARG A 192 12.44 12.42 19.93
CA ARG A 192 12.85 13.62 19.21
C ARG A 192 12.21 13.72 17.84
N GLY A 193 12.10 14.95 17.32
CA GLY A 193 11.47 15.21 16.03
C GLY A 193 10.03 14.68 16.04
N TRP A 194 9.68 13.87 15.04
CA TRP A 194 8.37 13.22 15.00
C TRP A 194 8.33 11.88 15.76
N ALA A 195 9.48 11.39 16.22
CA ALA A 195 9.54 10.14 16.96
C ALA A 195 8.92 10.31 18.34
N LYS A 196 7.99 9.41 18.67
CA LYS A 196 7.25 9.42 19.93
C LYS A 196 6.84 8.01 20.30
N ILE A 197 6.90 7.68 21.59
CA ILE A 197 6.45 6.39 22.12
C ILE A 197 5.58 6.61 23.35
N SER A 198 4.54 5.79 23.50
CA SER A 198 3.63 5.81 24.62
C SER A 198 3.15 4.40 24.93
N ASN A 199 3.27 3.98 26.19
CA ASN A 199 2.84 2.66 26.68
C ASN A 199 3.34 1.46 25.81
N MET A 200 4.54 1.63 25.25
CA MET A 200 5.32 0.61 24.52
C MET A 200 6.79 0.84 24.89
N THR A 201 7.66 -0.15 24.65
CA THR A 201 9.09 -0.01 25.00
C THR A 201 9.98 -0.26 23.78
N LEU A 202 10.92 0.63 23.50
CA LEU A 202 11.97 0.39 22.50
C LEU A 202 13.22 -0.19 23.20
N SER A 203 13.71 -1.34 22.74
CA SER A 203 14.93 -1.95 23.25
C SER A 203 15.67 -2.67 22.13
N ASN A 204 16.95 -2.37 21.93
CA ASN A 204 17.78 -2.96 20.86
C ASN A 204 17.12 -2.87 19.46
N GLY A 205 16.44 -1.75 19.20
CA GLY A 205 15.68 -1.48 17.97
C GLY A 205 14.44 -2.33 17.75
N LYS A 206 14.01 -3.04 18.80
CA LYS A 206 12.73 -3.76 18.81
C LYS A 206 11.70 -3.00 19.61
N LEU A 207 10.54 -2.79 19.01
CA LEU A 207 9.37 -2.20 19.66
C LEU A 207 8.60 -3.30 20.38
N ARG A 208 8.72 -3.33 21.70
CA ARG A 208 8.03 -4.27 22.59
C ARG A 208 6.64 -3.74 22.94
N VAL A 209 5.66 -4.61 22.75
CA VAL A 209 4.27 -4.40 23.15
C VAL A 209 4.16 -4.62 24.66
N ASN A 210 3.59 -3.65 25.38
CA ASN A 210 3.38 -3.74 26.83
C ASN A 210 1.95 -4.14 27.21
N GLN A 211 0.99 -3.99 26.29
CA GLN A 211 -0.42 -4.29 26.51
C GLN A 211 -1.00 -5.15 25.38
N ASP A 212 -1.78 -6.16 25.74
CA ASP A 212 -2.53 -7.00 24.80
C ASP A 212 -3.50 -6.14 23.97
N GLY A 213 -3.62 -6.44 22.67
CA GLY A 213 -4.51 -5.72 21.79
C GLY A 213 -4.36 -6.07 20.32
N PHE A 214 -5.24 -5.53 19.51
CA PHE A 214 -5.03 -5.44 18.07
C PHE A 214 -4.35 -4.12 17.73
N TYR A 215 -3.30 -4.19 16.94
CA TYR A 215 -2.46 -3.06 16.57
C TYR A 215 -2.45 -2.89 15.05
N TYR A 216 -2.55 -1.64 14.60
CA TYR A 216 -2.13 -1.30 13.24
C TYR A 216 -0.63 -1.05 13.25
N LEU A 217 0.12 -1.84 12.48
CA LEU A 217 1.55 -1.70 12.27
C LEU A 217 1.80 -1.06 10.91
N TYR A 218 2.79 -0.18 10.81
CA TYR A 218 3.21 0.41 9.54
C TYR A 218 4.72 0.64 9.50
N ALA A 219 5.28 0.66 8.28
CA ALA A 219 6.67 1.03 8.03
C ALA A 219 6.79 1.73 6.68
N ASN A 220 7.56 2.80 6.64
CA ASN A 220 7.97 3.49 5.42
C ASN A 220 9.50 3.47 5.37
N ILE A 221 10.07 2.88 4.32
CA ILE A 221 11.52 2.74 4.14
C ILE A 221 11.90 3.34 2.80
N CYS A 222 12.78 4.32 2.82
CA CYS A 222 13.31 4.93 1.61
C CYS A 222 14.76 4.48 1.38
N PHE A 223 15.03 4.13 0.14
CA PHE A 223 16.37 3.87 -0.35
C PHE A 223 16.77 4.97 -1.32
N ARG A 224 18.00 5.46 -1.21
CA ARG A 224 18.58 6.43 -2.13
C ARG A 224 20.03 6.13 -2.45
N HIS A 225 20.47 6.58 -3.61
CA HIS A 225 21.86 6.55 -4.03
C HIS A 225 22.18 7.80 -4.85
N HIS A 226 23.33 8.40 -4.57
CA HIS A 226 23.89 9.50 -5.34
C HIS A 226 25.25 9.06 -5.87
N GLU A 227 25.60 9.41 -7.10
CA GLU A 227 26.85 8.98 -7.74
C GLU A 227 28.11 9.36 -6.94
N THR A 228 28.05 10.49 -6.21
CA THR A 228 29.14 10.96 -5.35
C THR A 228 29.40 10.06 -4.14
N SER A 229 28.46 9.17 -3.80
CA SER A 229 28.63 8.16 -2.76
C SER A 229 29.45 6.94 -3.23
N GLY A 230 29.94 6.96 -4.47
CA GLY A 230 30.70 5.88 -5.09
C GLY A 230 29.82 4.94 -5.91
N ALA A 231 30.45 3.99 -6.61
CA ALA A 231 29.70 3.04 -7.45
C ALA A 231 28.97 1.98 -6.63
N LEU A 232 27.79 1.56 -7.11
CA LEU A 232 27.08 0.41 -6.57
C LEU A 232 27.85 -0.89 -6.85
N ALA A 233 27.83 -1.84 -5.91
CA ALA A 233 28.42 -3.16 -6.11
C ALA A 233 27.72 -3.98 -7.22
N THR A 234 26.43 -3.70 -7.45
CA THR A 234 25.62 -4.24 -8.55
C THR A 234 24.51 -3.25 -8.88
N GLU A 235 24.19 -3.09 -10.15
CA GLU A 235 23.08 -2.24 -10.61
C GLU A 235 21.72 -2.93 -10.39
N TYR A 236 21.69 -4.26 -10.32
CA TYR A 236 20.48 -5.04 -10.02
C TYR A 236 20.34 -5.22 -8.51
N LEU A 237 19.50 -4.40 -7.91
CA LEU A 237 19.26 -4.34 -6.48
C LEU A 237 17.93 -5.00 -6.12
N GLN A 238 17.91 -5.76 -5.04
CA GLN A 238 16.66 -6.16 -4.40
C GLN A 238 16.44 -5.27 -3.19
N LEU A 239 15.51 -4.31 -3.27
CA LEU A 239 15.23 -3.35 -2.20
C LEU A 239 13.96 -3.77 -1.48
N MET A 240 14.11 -4.30 -0.26
CA MET A 240 13.07 -5.01 0.47
C MET A 240 13.02 -4.58 1.93
N VAL A 241 11.81 -4.58 2.48
CA VAL A 241 11.53 -4.43 3.91
C VAL A 241 10.75 -5.64 4.41
N TYR A 242 11.03 -6.04 5.64
CA TYR A 242 10.34 -7.09 6.38
C TYR A 242 10.01 -6.59 7.77
N VAL A 243 8.74 -6.65 8.16
CA VAL A 243 8.32 -6.37 9.54
C VAL A 243 8.16 -7.71 10.24
N VAL A 244 8.96 -7.92 11.28
CA VAL A 244 9.17 -9.21 11.92
C VAL A 244 8.72 -9.15 13.37
N LYS A 245 7.95 -10.16 13.78
CA LYS A 245 7.55 -10.39 15.16
C LYS A 245 8.43 -11.45 15.81
N THR A 246 9.00 -11.11 16.95
CA THR A 246 9.67 -12.06 17.87
C THR A 246 8.99 -12.06 19.23
N SER A 247 9.31 -13.04 20.08
CA SER A 247 8.86 -13.07 21.47
C SER A 247 10.05 -13.17 22.41
N ILE A 248 9.99 -12.47 23.54
CA ILE A 248 10.98 -12.61 24.62
C ILE A 248 10.89 -13.97 25.33
N LYS A 249 9.73 -14.65 25.25
CA LYS A 249 9.46 -15.90 25.98
C LYS A 249 9.87 -17.14 25.19
N ILE A 250 9.73 -17.10 23.87
CA ILE A 250 9.92 -18.25 22.99
C ILE A 250 10.78 -17.81 21.81
N PRO A 251 11.87 -18.54 21.48
CA PRO A 251 12.69 -18.27 20.31
C PRO A 251 11.89 -18.56 19.05
N SER A 252 11.16 -17.55 18.58
CA SER A 252 10.32 -17.60 17.40
C SER A 252 10.40 -16.28 16.66
N SER A 253 10.40 -16.34 15.33
CA SER A 253 10.54 -15.18 14.46
C SER A 253 9.63 -15.35 13.25
N HIS A 254 8.67 -14.45 13.09
CA HIS A 254 7.65 -14.53 12.05
C HIS A 254 7.60 -13.22 11.25
N ASN A 255 7.63 -13.32 9.92
CA ASN A 255 7.38 -12.16 9.07
C ASN A 255 5.89 -11.85 9.09
N LEU A 256 5.52 -10.65 9.55
CA LEU A 256 4.15 -10.14 9.52
C LEU A 256 3.84 -9.48 8.18
N MET A 257 4.77 -8.67 7.69
CA MET A 257 4.65 -7.93 6.43
C MET A 257 5.96 -7.97 5.66
N LYS A 258 5.84 -7.88 4.34
CA LYS A 258 6.98 -7.82 3.42
C LYS A 258 6.61 -6.88 2.28
N GLY A 259 7.53 -6.00 1.91
CA GLY A 259 7.38 -5.09 0.78
C GLY A 259 8.69 -4.92 0.03
N GLY A 260 8.60 -4.42 -1.20
CA GLY A 260 9.78 -4.05 -1.98
C GLY A 260 9.72 -4.48 -3.43
N SER A 261 10.83 -4.26 -4.12
CA SER A 261 10.97 -4.51 -5.55
C SER A 261 12.42 -4.71 -5.95
N THR A 262 12.63 -5.42 -7.05
CA THR A 262 13.91 -5.42 -7.75
C THR A 262 14.04 -4.15 -8.58
N LYS A 263 15.13 -3.41 -8.42
CA LYS A 263 15.45 -2.19 -9.16
C LYS A 263 16.71 -2.38 -9.99
N TYR A 264 16.76 -1.69 -11.11
CA TYR A 264 17.96 -1.51 -11.90
C TYR A 264 18.37 -0.04 -11.78
N TRP A 265 19.45 0.21 -11.04
CA TRP A 265 20.02 1.54 -10.80
C TRP A 265 21.32 1.65 -11.58
N ALA A 266 21.18 2.06 -12.85
CA ALA A 266 22.30 2.23 -13.77
C ALA A 266 23.07 3.51 -13.45
N GLY A 267 24.39 3.47 -13.62
CA GLY A 267 25.27 4.64 -13.38
C GLY A 267 25.11 5.81 -14.35
N ASN A 268 24.07 5.84 -15.19
CA ASN A 268 23.78 6.96 -16.10
C ASN A 268 22.83 8.01 -15.50
N SER A 269 22.29 7.76 -14.30
CA SER A 269 21.52 8.72 -13.52
C SER A 269 22.33 9.12 -12.30
N GLU A 270 22.46 10.42 -12.06
CA GLU A 270 23.19 10.98 -10.91
C GLU A 270 22.57 10.53 -9.57
N PHE A 271 21.24 10.41 -9.55
CA PHE A 271 20.48 10.08 -8.35
C PHE A 271 19.45 8.98 -8.60
N HIS A 272 19.28 8.12 -7.60
CA HIS A 272 18.24 7.09 -7.55
C HIS A 272 17.50 7.14 -6.21
N PHE A 273 16.19 6.87 -6.27
CA PHE A 273 15.32 6.84 -5.10
C PHE A 273 14.25 5.76 -5.23
N TYR A 274 13.91 5.12 -4.12
CA TYR A 274 12.79 4.18 -4.04
C TYR A 274 12.24 4.09 -2.62
N SER A 275 10.95 4.35 -2.45
CA SER A 275 10.23 4.21 -1.18
C SER A 275 9.36 2.95 -1.16
N ILE A 276 9.30 2.30 0.01
CA ILE A 276 8.45 1.16 0.29
C ILE A 276 7.59 1.50 1.50
N ASN A 277 6.27 1.35 1.35
CA ASN A 277 5.33 1.47 2.45
C ASN A 277 4.59 0.13 2.65
N VAL A 278 4.53 -0.35 3.88
CA VAL A 278 3.74 -1.52 4.27
C VAL A 278 2.95 -1.19 5.53
N GLY A 279 1.73 -1.71 5.62
CA GLY A 279 0.90 -1.58 6.81
C GLY A 279 -0.13 -2.69 6.92
N GLY A 280 -0.56 -3.01 8.15
CA GLY A 280 -1.46 -4.12 8.39
C GLY A 280 -1.91 -4.21 9.85
N PHE A 281 -2.98 -4.98 10.06
CA PHE A 281 -3.62 -5.15 11.37
C PHE A 281 -3.26 -6.50 11.98
N PHE A 282 -2.73 -6.49 13.21
CA PHE A 282 -2.20 -7.69 13.87
C PHE A 282 -2.62 -7.78 15.32
N LYS A 283 -2.99 -8.98 15.77
CA LYS A 283 -3.15 -9.32 17.18
C LYS A 283 -1.76 -9.44 17.82
N LEU A 284 -1.47 -8.63 18.83
CA LEU A 284 -0.21 -8.66 19.56
C LEU A 284 -0.46 -8.82 21.06
N ARG A 285 0.43 -9.55 21.73
CA ARG A 285 0.42 -9.74 23.18
C ARG A 285 1.60 -9.06 23.84
N ALA A 286 1.44 -8.72 25.12
CA ALA A 286 2.49 -8.16 25.95
C ALA A 286 3.74 -9.06 25.95
N GLY A 287 4.90 -8.46 25.68
CA GLY A 287 6.18 -9.14 25.53
C GLY A 287 6.49 -9.63 24.11
N GLU A 288 5.59 -9.47 23.15
CA GLU A 288 5.94 -9.59 21.73
C GLU A 288 6.69 -8.34 21.25
N GLU A 289 7.63 -8.54 20.33
CA GLU A 289 8.56 -7.52 19.87
C GLU A 289 8.49 -7.39 18.35
N ILE A 290 8.36 -6.17 17.87
CA ILE A 290 8.36 -5.84 16.44
C ILE A 290 9.72 -5.26 16.06
N SER A 291 10.28 -5.76 14.95
CA SER A 291 11.53 -5.27 14.39
C SER A 291 11.41 -5.13 12.87
N VAL A 292 12.28 -4.30 12.29
CA VAL A 292 12.33 -4.08 10.84
C VAL A 292 13.65 -4.64 10.30
N GLN A 293 13.57 -5.50 9.30
CA GLN A 293 14.72 -5.93 8.51
C GLN A 293 14.67 -5.32 7.12
N VAL A 294 15.82 -4.95 6.58
CA VAL A 294 15.96 -4.39 5.23
C VAL A 294 17.10 -5.06 4.49
N SER A 295 17.00 -5.13 3.17
CA SER A 295 18.17 -5.36 2.31
C SER A 295 18.91 -4.04 2.04
N ASN A 296 20.18 -4.10 1.68
CA ASN A 296 20.99 -2.93 1.32
C ASN A 296 20.90 -1.74 2.32
N PRO A 297 21.24 -1.95 3.61
CA PRO A 297 21.10 -0.92 4.64
C PRO A 297 21.93 0.34 4.36
N SER A 298 23.06 0.21 3.66
CA SER A 298 23.89 1.36 3.24
C SER A 298 23.21 2.33 2.28
N LEU A 299 22.09 1.92 1.65
CA LEU A 299 21.31 2.75 0.75
C LEU A 299 20.12 3.41 1.46
N LEU A 300 19.94 3.23 2.77
CA LEU A 300 18.82 3.85 3.48
C LEU A 300 18.92 5.37 3.48
N ASP A 301 17.78 6.02 3.29
CA ASP A 301 17.65 7.44 3.51
C ASP A 301 17.59 7.73 5.03
N PRO A 302 18.53 8.51 5.60
CA PRO A 302 18.60 8.78 7.03
C PRO A 302 17.54 9.77 7.53
N ASP A 303 16.77 10.40 6.65
CA ASP A 303 15.83 11.45 7.05
C ASP A 303 14.60 10.87 7.77
N GLN A 304 14.12 11.63 8.77
CA GLN A 304 13.05 11.16 9.68
C GLN A 304 11.68 11.01 8.99
N ASP A 305 11.48 11.71 7.88
CA ASP A 305 10.30 11.67 7.01
C ASP A 305 10.41 10.60 5.91
N ALA A 306 11.60 10.01 5.75
CA ALA A 306 11.87 9.01 4.74
C ALA A 306 11.83 7.60 5.33
N THR A 307 12.52 7.35 6.45
CA THR A 307 12.67 6.01 7.03
C THR A 307 12.17 5.95 8.47
N TYR A 308 11.01 5.32 8.66
CA TYR A 308 10.33 5.20 9.95
C TYR A 308 9.43 3.96 10.02
N PHE A 309 9.09 3.54 11.23
CA PHE A 309 8.04 2.54 11.46
C PHE A 309 7.29 2.83 12.75
N GLY A 310 6.08 2.28 12.87
CA GLY A 310 5.25 2.55 14.02
C GLY A 310 4.12 1.56 14.22
N ALA A 311 3.42 1.78 15.33
CA ALA A 311 2.30 0.98 15.78
C ALA A 311 1.34 1.85 16.57
N PHE A 312 0.04 1.53 16.54
CA PHE A 312 -0.91 2.02 17.53
C PHE A 312 -1.96 0.96 17.80
N LYS A 313 -2.38 0.86 19.07
CA LYS A 313 -3.44 -0.06 19.49
C LYS A 313 -4.77 0.47 19.00
N VAL A 314 -5.56 -0.38 18.36
CA VAL A 314 -6.89 -0.04 17.82
C VAL A 314 -8.01 -0.51 18.74
N GLN A 315 -7.87 -1.71 19.31
CA GLN A 315 -8.85 -2.28 20.25
C GLN A 315 -8.21 -3.35 21.14
N ASP A 316 -8.91 -3.70 22.21
CA ASP A 316 -8.55 -4.82 23.09
C ASP A 316 -8.76 -6.18 22.41
N ILE A 317 -8.15 -7.21 23.00
CA ILE A 317 -8.44 -8.61 22.69
C ILE A 317 -9.57 -9.02 23.63
N ASP A 318 -10.66 -9.57 23.08
CA ASP A 318 -11.77 -10.16 23.85
C ASP A 318 -11.30 -11.27 24.81
#